data_AF-A0A158MAK6-F1
#
_entry.id   AF-A0A158MAK6-F1
#
_cell.length_a   1.000
_cell.length_b   1.000
_cell.length_c   1.000
_cell.angle_alpha   90.00
_cell.angle_beta   90.00
_cell.angle_gamma   90.00
#
_symmetry.space_group_name_H-M   'P 1'
#
loop_
_entity.id
_entity.type
_entity.pdbx_description
1 polymer ?
#
loop_
_entity_poly.entity_id
_entity_poly.type
_entity_poly.pdbx_seq_one_letter_code
_entity_poly.pdbx_strand_id
1 'polypeptide(L)'
;MPRSTTAGLRSAWLAQAQSHPLVTGGLVLGVLVVGWLCASSIHEAFTGSNRGHVGLAVAGGLAGFSATALGALVAGILGRISPRTQDSMLGFAAGMMLAASAFSLILPGLAAAQPLVGGGSAAAAVVVLGMALGVLLMLGLDYFTPHMHAQSGLRGPESARVNGVWLFVLTIVLHNLPEGMAVGVSLSNGDLGVGLPLTSAIAIQDIPEGLAVAVALRAIGLSRRQAVWIAIGSGLMEPLGALIGVGMASGYALAYPVSMGLAAGAMIFVVSHEVIPETHRNGHETFATVGLMIGFGVMMFLDTALG
;
A
#
# COMPACT_ATOMS: atom_id res chain seq x y z
N MET A 1 -15.52 25.22 -29.19
CA MET A 1 -14.86 24.18 -30.00
C MET A 1 -15.56 22.85 -29.76
N PRO A 2 -15.94 22.09 -30.81
CA PRO A 2 -16.63 20.83 -30.64
C PRO A 2 -15.66 19.80 -30.04
N ARG A 3 -16.07 19.16 -28.93
CA ARG A 3 -15.33 18.07 -28.29
C ARG A 3 -15.23 16.91 -29.28
N SER A 4 -14.02 16.53 -29.68
CA SER A 4 -13.78 15.28 -30.40
C SER A 4 -14.16 14.11 -29.48
N THR A 5 -15.39 13.67 -29.64
CA THR A 5 -15.97 12.50 -28.99
C THR A 5 -15.53 11.29 -29.81
N THR A 6 -14.78 10.37 -29.18
CA THR A 6 -14.48 8.97 -29.56
C THR A 6 -13.01 8.53 -29.41
N ALA A 7 -12.20 9.12 -28.54
CA ALA A 7 -11.12 8.33 -27.96
C ALA A 7 -11.78 7.35 -26.96
N GLY A 8 -11.76 6.05 -27.26
CA GLY A 8 -12.14 5.02 -26.30
C GLY A 8 -11.12 4.96 -25.15
N LEU A 9 -11.53 4.43 -23.98
CA LEU A 9 -10.62 4.23 -22.82
C LEU A 9 -9.33 3.51 -23.25
N ARG A 10 -9.45 2.51 -24.12
CA ARG A 10 -8.31 1.78 -24.69
C ARG A 10 -7.37 2.66 -25.49
N SER A 11 -7.88 3.56 -26.35
CA SER A 11 -7.01 4.47 -27.11
C SER A 11 -6.35 5.52 -26.23
N ALA A 12 -7.02 5.97 -25.16
CA ALA A 12 -6.42 6.87 -24.18
C ALA A 12 -5.27 6.18 -23.42
N TRP A 13 -5.48 4.94 -22.97
CA TRP A 13 -4.45 4.12 -22.36
C TRP A 13 -3.26 3.87 -23.29
N LEU A 14 -3.51 3.55 -24.57
CA LEU A 14 -2.45 3.33 -25.55
C LEU A 14 -1.66 4.61 -25.85
N ALA A 15 -2.34 5.75 -25.99
CA ALA A 15 -1.69 7.04 -26.19
C ALA A 15 -0.83 7.42 -24.96
N GLN A 16 -1.37 7.17 -23.76
CA GLN A 16 -0.65 7.40 -22.51
C GLN A 16 0.59 6.51 -22.41
N ALA A 17 0.48 5.22 -22.76
CA ALA A 17 1.60 4.29 -22.78
C ALA A 17 2.70 4.71 -23.77
N GLN A 18 2.31 5.16 -24.97
CA GLN A 18 3.26 5.65 -25.98
C GLN A 18 3.96 6.93 -25.55
N SER A 19 3.27 7.82 -24.83
CA SER A 19 3.83 9.09 -24.39
C SER A 19 4.86 8.94 -23.25
N HIS A 20 4.75 7.89 -22.43
CA HIS A 20 5.61 7.66 -21.27
C HIS A 20 6.16 6.22 -21.28
N PRO A 21 7.10 5.91 -22.20
CA PRO A 21 7.58 4.54 -22.41
C PRO A 21 8.32 3.98 -21.20
N LEU A 22 9.01 4.83 -20.42
CA LEU A 22 9.73 4.39 -19.22
C LEU A 22 8.78 3.94 -18.11
N VAL A 23 7.72 4.71 -17.83
CA VAL A 23 6.70 4.36 -16.83
C VAL A 23 5.95 3.10 -17.26
N THR A 24 5.61 3.01 -18.56
CA THR A 24 4.98 1.80 -19.14
C THR A 24 5.87 0.57 -18.99
N GLY A 25 7.15 0.69 -19.35
CA GLY A 25 8.13 -0.39 -19.21
C GLY A 25 8.29 -0.81 -17.74
N GLY A 26 8.32 0.15 -16.83
CA GLY A 26 8.35 -0.09 -15.39
C GLY A 26 7.13 -0.86 -14.87
N LEU A 27 5.92 -0.45 -15.26
CA LEU A 27 4.69 -1.15 -14.89
C LEU A 27 4.67 -2.58 -15.42
N VAL A 28 4.98 -2.76 -16.71
CA VAL A 28 5.02 -4.08 -17.34
C VAL A 28 6.04 -4.97 -16.64
N LEU A 29 7.24 -4.46 -16.37
CA LEU A 29 8.27 -5.19 -15.64
C LEU A 29 7.80 -5.57 -14.24
N GLY A 30 7.22 -4.63 -13.48
CA GLY A 30 6.69 -4.88 -12.14
C GLY A 30 5.62 -5.97 -12.12
N VAL A 31 4.63 -5.89 -13.02
CA VAL A 31 3.56 -6.89 -13.14
C VAL A 31 4.11 -8.26 -13.54
N LEU A 32 5.05 -8.32 -14.49
CA LEU A 32 5.68 -9.57 -14.90
C LEU A 32 6.49 -10.20 -13.76
N VAL A 33 7.23 -9.41 -13.01
CA VAL A 33 8.01 -9.90 -11.86
C VAL A 33 7.09 -10.40 -10.75
N VAL A 34 6.06 -9.64 -10.35
CA VAL A 34 5.08 -10.08 -9.35
C VAL A 34 4.37 -11.35 -9.82
N GLY A 35 3.93 -11.40 -11.08
CA GLY A 35 3.30 -12.57 -11.67
C GLY A 35 4.22 -13.79 -11.69
N TRP A 36 5.49 -13.62 -12.03
CA TRP A 36 6.51 -14.67 -11.98
C TRP A 36 6.73 -15.19 -10.56
N LEU A 37 6.88 -14.28 -9.59
CA LEU A 37 7.09 -14.65 -8.19
C LEU A 37 5.89 -15.46 -7.66
N CYS A 38 4.65 -14.99 -7.89
CA CYS A 38 3.44 -15.71 -7.53
C CYS A 38 3.32 -17.07 -8.24
N ALA A 39 3.61 -17.13 -9.54
CA ALA A 39 3.59 -18.39 -10.29
C ALA A 39 4.62 -19.39 -9.76
N SER A 40 5.82 -18.92 -9.38
CA SER A 40 6.86 -19.76 -8.77
C SER A 40 6.42 -20.30 -7.41
N SER A 41 5.73 -19.49 -6.59
CA SER A 41 5.17 -19.96 -5.31
C SER A 41 4.06 -20.99 -5.48
N ILE A 42 3.20 -20.83 -6.48
CA ILE A 42 2.17 -21.82 -6.79
C ILE A 42 2.82 -23.13 -7.25
N HIS A 43 3.85 -23.06 -8.11
CA HIS A 43 4.58 -24.24 -8.54
C HIS A 43 5.21 -24.98 -7.36
N GLU A 44 5.94 -24.25 -6.50
CA GLU A 44 6.57 -24.79 -5.29
C GLU A 44 5.55 -25.38 -4.32
N ALA A 45 4.34 -24.80 -4.21
CA ALA A 45 3.27 -25.36 -3.38
C ALA A 45 2.76 -26.73 -3.88
N PHE A 46 2.90 -27.02 -5.17
CA PHE A 46 2.53 -28.32 -5.77
C PHE A 46 3.69 -29.32 -5.78
N THR A 47 4.94 -28.86 -5.94
CA THR A 47 6.12 -29.72 -6.12
C THR A 47 6.96 -29.89 -4.87
N GLY A 48 6.90 -28.94 -3.95
CA GLY A 48 7.76 -28.84 -2.77
C GLY A 48 7.05 -29.15 -1.45
N SER A 49 7.84 -29.17 -0.38
CA SER A 49 7.36 -29.35 1.00
C SER A 49 7.13 -28.02 1.72
N ASN A 50 7.47 -26.89 1.08
CA ASN A 50 7.40 -25.55 1.68
C ASN A 50 6.02 -24.94 1.45
N ARG A 51 5.08 -25.20 2.37
CA ARG A 51 3.81 -24.50 2.38
C ARG A 51 4.05 -23.13 2.99
N GLY A 52 4.05 -22.09 2.17
CA GLY A 52 4.05 -20.71 2.67
C GLY A 52 2.98 -20.54 3.76
N HIS A 53 3.22 -19.63 4.72
CA HIS A 53 2.34 -19.45 5.86
C HIS A 53 1.08 -18.63 5.51
N VAL A 54 0.34 -19.08 4.49
CA VAL A 54 -0.84 -18.41 3.94
C VAL A 54 -1.89 -18.13 5.02
N GLY A 55 -2.07 -19.04 5.97
CA GLY A 55 -2.99 -18.84 7.09
C GLY A 55 -2.63 -17.63 7.97
N LEU A 56 -1.33 -17.41 8.22
CA LEU A 56 -0.86 -16.23 8.96
C LEU A 56 -1.04 -14.96 8.12
N ALA A 57 -0.65 -14.99 6.84
CA ALA A 57 -0.83 -13.85 5.93
C ALA A 57 -2.31 -13.43 5.82
N VAL A 58 -3.23 -14.39 5.67
CA VAL A 58 -4.68 -14.13 5.63
C VAL A 58 -5.17 -13.57 6.97
N ALA A 59 -4.73 -14.13 8.10
CA ALA A 59 -5.11 -13.61 9.41
C ALA A 59 -4.61 -12.16 9.61
N GLY A 60 -3.39 -11.86 9.18
CA GLY A 60 -2.84 -10.50 9.22
C GLY A 60 -3.60 -9.53 8.33
N GLY A 61 -3.88 -9.90 7.08
CA GLY A 61 -4.66 -9.07 6.17
C GLY A 61 -6.12 -8.87 6.64
N LEU A 62 -6.71 -9.87 7.30
CA LEU A 62 -8.02 -9.72 7.96
C LEU A 62 -7.96 -8.81 9.20
N ALA A 63 -6.83 -8.78 9.90
CA ALA A 63 -6.63 -7.89 11.05
C ALA A 63 -6.63 -6.42 10.60
N GLY A 64 -5.90 -6.10 9.53
CA GLY A 64 -5.94 -4.77 8.93
C GLY A 64 -7.33 -4.41 8.40
N PHE A 65 -7.97 -5.30 7.62
CA PHE A 65 -9.36 -5.09 7.15
C PHE A 65 -10.33 -4.78 8.30
N SER A 66 -10.18 -5.50 9.43
CA SER A 66 -11.00 -5.29 10.62
C SER A 66 -10.73 -3.94 11.27
N ALA A 67 -9.49 -3.48 11.26
CA ALA A 67 -9.09 -2.16 11.74
C ALA A 67 -9.62 -1.03 10.86
N THR A 68 -9.48 -1.15 9.53
CA THR A 68 -10.07 -0.21 8.55
C THR A 68 -11.59 -0.13 8.73
N ALA A 69 -12.23 -1.29 8.89
CA ALA A 69 -13.67 -1.35 9.14
C ALA A 69 -14.06 -0.70 10.47
N LEU A 70 -13.27 -0.92 11.54
CA LEU A 70 -13.48 -0.28 12.83
C LEU A 70 -13.37 1.25 12.72
N GLY A 71 -12.33 1.75 12.06
CA GLY A 71 -12.16 3.18 11.76
C GLY A 71 -13.36 3.77 11.04
N ALA A 72 -13.81 3.12 9.97
CA ALA A 72 -14.99 3.54 9.21
C ALA A 72 -16.27 3.57 10.06
N LEU A 73 -16.49 2.56 10.91
CA LEU A 73 -17.64 2.52 11.83
C LEU A 73 -17.61 3.68 12.84
N VAL A 74 -16.42 3.96 13.40
CA VAL A 74 -16.22 5.11 14.31
C VAL A 74 -16.53 6.42 13.60
N ALA A 75 -16.19 6.58 12.32
CA ALA A 75 -16.53 7.79 11.54
C ALA A 75 -18.03 7.95 11.36
N GLY A 76 -18.73 6.83 11.20
CA GLY A 76 -20.18 6.79 11.30
C GLY A 76 -20.65 7.47 12.58
N ILE A 77 -20.16 7.04 13.74
CA ILE A 77 -20.61 7.53 15.06
C ILE A 77 -20.21 9.00 15.29
N LEU A 78 -18.95 9.36 15.06
CA LEU A 78 -18.41 10.69 15.34
C LEU A 78 -18.92 11.78 14.39
N GLY A 79 -19.39 11.41 13.20
CA GLY A 79 -19.92 12.37 12.24
C GLY A 79 -18.82 13.16 11.54
N ARG A 80 -18.57 14.41 11.97
CA ARG A 80 -17.58 15.31 11.32
C ARG A 80 -16.36 15.48 12.22
N ILE A 81 -15.17 15.32 11.65
CA ILE A 81 -13.89 15.65 12.30
C ILE A 81 -13.34 16.95 11.73
N SER A 82 -12.48 17.63 12.50
CA SER A 82 -11.81 18.84 12.01
C SER A 82 -10.73 18.48 10.98
N PRO A 83 -10.47 19.32 9.96
CA PRO A 83 -9.40 19.06 8.99
C PRO A 83 -8.03 18.86 9.66
N ARG A 84 -7.72 19.64 10.70
CA ARG A 84 -6.52 19.46 11.53
C ARG A 84 -6.40 18.07 12.14
N THR A 85 -7.50 17.52 12.65
CA THR A 85 -7.54 16.15 13.21
C THR A 85 -7.28 15.13 12.11
N GLN A 86 -7.92 15.30 10.96
CA GLN A 86 -7.72 14.42 9.80
C GLN A 86 -6.25 14.45 9.32
N ASP A 87 -5.65 15.63 9.17
CA ASP A 87 -4.25 15.79 8.77
C ASP A 87 -3.28 15.16 9.79
N SER A 88 -3.60 15.26 11.09
CA SER A 88 -2.80 14.61 12.16
C SER A 88 -2.88 13.09 12.09
N MET A 89 -4.07 12.54 11.82
CA MET A 89 -4.31 11.09 11.73
C MET A 89 -3.64 10.48 10.50
N LEU A 90 -3.75 11.14 9.35
CA LEU A 90 -3.06 10.75 8.13
C LEU A 90 -1.53 10.94 8.25
N GLY A 91 -1.08 11.99 8.93
CA GLY A 91 0.32 12.17 9.28
C GLY A 91 0.84 11.00 10.13
N PHE A 92 0.08 10.59 11.16
CA PHE A 92 0.38 9.41 11.97
C PHE A 92 0.50 8.13 11.14
N ALA A 93 -0.44 7.87 10.24
CA ALA A 93 -0.38 6.73 9.32
C ALA A 93 0.89 6.76 8.44
N ALA A 94 1.19 7.90 7.82
CA ALA A 94 2.42 8.09 7.03
C ALA A 94 3.69 7.80 7.85
N GLY A 95 3.75 8.26 9.10
CA GLY A 95 4.86 8.01 10.00
C GLY A 95 5.05 6.52 10.32
N MET A 96 3.95 5.82 10.61
CA MET A 96 3.94 4.38 10.85
C MET A 96 4.46 3.63 9.61
N MET A 97 3.94 3.93 8.42
CA MET A 97 4.32 3.28 7.16
C MET A 97 5.79 3.53 6.77
N LEU A 98 6.32 4.75 6.96
CA LEU A 98 7.73 5.03 6.69
C LEU A 98 8.67 4.24 7.61
N ALA A 99 8.37 4.23 8.92
CA ALA A 99 9.14 3.46 9.88
C ALA A 99 9.03 1.95 9.61
N ALA A 100 7.83 1.45 9.29
CA ALA A 100 7.59 0.04 8.96
C ALA A 100 8.36 -0.40 7.71
N SER A 101 8.40 0.46 6.69
CA SER A 101 9.20 0.24 5.48
C SER A 101 10.68 0.09 5.80
N ALA A 102 11.22 0.92 6.70
CA ALA A 102 12.61 0.83 7.10
C ALA A 102 12.89 -0.39 8.00
N PHE A 103 12.21 -0.48 9.14
CA PHE A 103 12.56 -1.38 10.23
C PHE A 103 12.01 -2.80 10.06
N SER A 104 10.81 -2.95 9.49
CA SER A 104 10.16 -4.26 9.39
C SER A 104 10.10 -4.82 7.97
N LEU A 105 10.57 -4.07 6.96
CA LEU A 105 10.70 -4.56 5.58
C LEU A 105 12.15 -4.52 5.06
N ILE A 106 12.77 -3.34 4.99
CA ILE A 106 14.12 -3.21 4.43
C ILE A 106 15.15 -3.92 5.30
N LEU A 107 15.22 -3.67 6.61
CA LEU A 107 16.22 -4.29 7.47
C LEU A 107 16.10 -5.83 7.53
N PRO A 108 14.91 -6.43 7.73
CA PRO A 108 14.76 -7.87 7.72
C PRO A 108 14.99 -8.47 6.33
N GLY A 109 14.63 -7.73 5.26
CA GLY A 109 14.96 -8.10 3.88
C GLY A 109 16.47 -8.18 3.64
N LEU A 110 17.25 -7.23 4.16
CA LEU A 110 18.72 -7.24 4.09
C LEU A 110 19.31 -8.43 4.85
N ALA A 111 18.82 -8.66 6.07
CA ALA A 111 19.24 -9.77 6.92
C ALA A 111 18.95 -11.12 6.26
N ALA A 112 17.81 -11.25 5.59
CA ALA A 112 17.44 -12.47 4.85
C ALA A 112 18.22 -12.66 3.54
N ALA A 113 18.60 -11.57 2.86
CA ALA A 113 19.39 -11.64 1.64
C ALA A 113 20.86 -12.02 1.90
N GLN A 114 21.44 -11.53 3.00
CA GLN A 114 22.86 -11.70 3.31
C GLN A 114 23.37 -13.15 3.28
N PRO A 115 22.73 -14.14 3.95
CA PRO A 115 23.19 -15.53 3.88
C PRO A 115 23.00 -16.17 2.50
N LEU A 116 22.14 -15.62 1.64
CA LEU A 116 21.85 -16.18 0.31
C LEU A 116 22.84 -15.73 -0.76
N VAL A 117 23.39 -14.51 -0.64
CA VAL A 117 24.30 -13.91 -1.64
C VAL A 117 25.69 -13.59 -1.09
N GLY A 118 25.96 -13.91 0.18
CA GLY A 118 27.27 -13.89 0.84
C GLY A 118 27.80 -12.52 1.27
N GLY A 119 27.58 -11.46 0.49
CA GLY A 119 28.13 -10.12 0.76
C GLY A 119 27.08 -9.05 1.08
N GLY A 120 27.40 -8.11 1.98
CA GLY A 120 26.49 -7.03 2.38
C GLY A 120 26.07 -6.10 1.24
N SER A 121 26.96 -5.83 0.28
CA SER A 121 26.63 -5.03 -0.92
C SER A 121 25.71 -5.78 -1.89
N ALA A 122 25.92 -7.09 -2.06
CA ALA A 122 25.04 -7.92 -2.89
C ALA A 122 23.65 -8.06 -2.25
N ALA A 123 23.57 -8.23 -0.94
CA ALA A 123 22.31 -8.27 -0.20
C ALA A 123 21.54 -6.95 -0.34
N ALA A 124 22.24 -5.82 -0.19
CA ALA A 124 21.68 -4.51 -0.43
C ALA A 124 21.18 -4.33 -1.86
N ALA A 125 21.94 -4.80 -2.86
CA ALA A 125 21.52 -4.74 -4.26
C ALA A 125 20.21 -5.51 -4.49
N VAL A 126 20.04 -6.70 -3.89
CA VAL A 126 18.80 -7.49 -4.00
C VAL A 126 17.59 -6.71 -3.47
N VAL A 127 17.69 -6.15 -2.26
CA VAL A 127 16.60 -5.42 -1.61
C VAL A 127 16.31 -4.10 -2.33
N VAL A 128 17.35 -3.36 -2.74
CA VAL A 128 17.20 -2.09 -3.48
C VAL A 128 16.58 -2.33 -4.86
N LEU A 129 16.93 -3.42 -5.56
CA LEU A 129 16.28 -3.78 -6.82
C LEU A 129 14.80 -4.13 -6.59
N GLY A 130 14.49 -4.87 -5.53
CA GLY A 130 13.10 -5.10 -5.11
C GLY A 130 12.37 -3.77 -4.87
N MET A 131 12.97 -2.87 -4.09
CA MET A 131 12.42 -1.54 -3.80
C MET A 131 12.18 -0.70 -5.04
N ALA A 132 13.13 -0.67 -5.98
CA ALA A 132 12.96 0.00 -7.26
C ALA A 132 11.81 -0.59 -8.06
N LEU A 133 11.64 -1.91 -8.08
CA LEU A 133 10.50 -2.57 -8.71
C LEU A 133 9.17 -2.22 -8.04
N GLY A 134 9.13 -2.12 -6.71
CA GLY A 134 7.95 -1.68 -5.96
C GLY A 134 7.54 -0.25 -6.30
N VAL A 135 8.52 0.66 -6.36
CA VAL A 135 8.31 2.06 -6.78
C VAL A 135 7.82 2.12 -8.22
N LEU A 136 8.44 1.38 -9.15
CA LEU A 136 8.03 1.36 -10.56
C LEU A 136 6.63 0.77 -10.75
N LEU A 137 6.27 -0.26 -9.98
CA LEU A 137 4.94 -0.84 -9.97
C LEU A 137 3.91 0.21 -9.54
N MET A 138 4.12 0.87 -8.39
CA MET A 138 3.17 1.86 -7.90
C MET A 138 3.12 3.12 -8.76
N LEU A 139 4.26 3.61 -9.26
CA LEU A 139 4.29 4.71 -10.23
C LEU A 139 3.50 4.37 -11.51
N GLY A 140 3.63 3.14 -11.99
CA GLY A 140 2.84 2.64 -13.10
C GLY A 140 1.35 2.62 -12.80
N LEU A 141 0.97 2.04 -11.65
CA LEU A 141 -0.43 1.95 -11.23
C LEU A 141 -1.06 3.33 -11.04
N ASP A 142 -0.37 4.26 -10.37
CA ASP A 142 -0.76 5.66 -10.22
C ASP A 142 -0.97 6.30 -11.60
N TYR A 143 -0.01 6.16 -12.51
CA TYR A 143 -0.08 6.80 -13.82
C TYR A 143 -1.24 6.27 -14.67
N PHE A 144 -1.44 4.95 -14.72
CA PHE A 144 -2.43 4.32 -15.62
C PHE A 144 -3.82 4.17 -15.03
N THR A 145 -3.98 4.24 -13.70
CA THR A 145 -5.29 4.14 -13.07
C THR A 145 -5.93 5.52 -12.97
N PRO A 146 -7.13 5.76 -13.53
CA PRO A 146 -7.84 7.00 -13.28
C PRO A 146 -8.21 7.06 -11.80
N HIS A 147 -7.76 8.10 -11.12
CA HIS A 147 -7.96 8.24 -9.68
C HIS A 147 -8.10 9.72 -9.29
N MET A 148 -8.51 9.99 -8.04
CA MET A 148 -8.75 11.35 -7.56
C MET A 148 -8.27 11.47 -6.12
N HIS A 149 -7.39 12.42 -5.86
CA HIS A 149 -7.05 12.78 -4.48
C HIS A 149 -7.95 13.91 -4.02
N ALA A 150 -8.26 13.93 -2.72
CA ALA A 150 -9.21 14.85 -2.13
C ALA A 150 -8.87 16.33 -2.42
N GLN A 151 -7.58 16.70 -2.44
CA GLN A 151 -7.16 18.09 -2.71
C GLN A 151 -6.37 18.33 -3.99
N SER A 152 -5.79 17.31 -4.61
CA SER A 152 -5.03 17.48 -5.86
C SER A 152 -5.89 17.31 -7.13
N GLY A 153 -7.11 16.80 -6.98
CA GLY A 153 -8.07 16.63 -8.06
C GLY A 153 -7.85 15.38 -8.89
N LEU A 154 -8.27 15.42 -10.15
CA LEU A 154 -8.30 14.28 -11.07
C LEU A 154 -6.90 13.93 -11.62
N ARG A 155 -6.59 12.63 -11.68
CA ARG A 155 -5.34 12.07 -12.21
C ARG A 155 -5.62 10.85 -13.09
N GLY A 156 -4.65 10.47 -13.92
CA GLY A 156 -4.76 9.32 -14.83
C GLY A 156 -5.68 9.53 -16.05
N PRO A 157 -5.73 8.53 -16.96
CA PRO A 157 -6.42 8.63 -18.25
C PRO A 157 -7.93 8.72 -18.11
N GLU A 158 -8.56 9.67 -18.81
CA GLU A 158 -10.03 9.78 -18.91
C GLU A 158 -10.75 9.89 -17.56
N SER A 159 -10.06 10.37 -16.52
CA SER A 159 -10.62 10.58 -15.18
C SER A 159 -11.87 11.45 -15.18
N ALA A 160 -11.97 12.42 -16.10
CA ALA A 160 -13.18 13.22 -16.29
C ALA A 160 -14.43 12.43 -16.71
N ARG A 161 -14.31 11.16 -17.14
CA ARG A 161 -15.44 10.29 -17.51
C ARG A 161 -15.94 9.41 -16.37
N VAL A 162 -15.20 9.31 -15.27
CA VAL A 162 -15.52 8.46 -14.13
C VAL A 162 -16.09 9.35 -13.01
N ASN A 163 -17.06 8.83 -12.26
CA ASN A 163 -17.60 9.53 -11.10
C ASN A 163 -16.49 9.72 -10.04
N GLY A 164 -16.35 10.94 -9.49
CA GLY A 164 -15.33 11.29 -8.51
C GLY A 164 -15.29 10.37 -7.28
N VAL A 165 -16.43 9.80 -6.87
CA VAL A 165 -16.48 8.79 -5.80
C VAL A 165 -15.66 7.57 -6.15
N TRP A 166 -15.84 7.02 -7.36
CA TRP A 166 -15.11 5.83 -7.80
C TRP A 166 -13.63 6.09 -8.03
N LEU A 167 -13.28 7.30 -8.45
CA LEU A 167 -11.88 7.72 -8.54
C LEU A 167 -11.20 7.81 -7.18
N PHE A 168 -11.91 8.31 -6.16
CA PHE A 168 -11.41 8.33 -4.78
C PHE A 168 -11.27 6.92 -4.22
N VAL A 169 -12.25 6.04 -4.48
CA VAL A 169 -12.17 4.62 -4.09
C VAL A 169 -10.97 3.93 -4.75
N LEU A 170 -10.69 4.22 -6.02
CA LEU A 170 -9.51 3.67 -6.70
C LEU A 170 -8.21 4.15 -6.06
N THR A 171 -8.11 5.41 -5.65
CA THR A 171 -6.96 5.92 -4.87
C THR A 171 -6.76 5.10 -3.59
N ILE A 172 -7.83 4.88 -2.81
CA ILE A 172 -7.74 4.12 -1.55
C ILE A 172 -7.34 2.66 -1.83
N VAL A 173 -7.91 2.02 -2.85
CA VAL A 173 -7.53 0.65 -3.23
C VAL A 173 -6.04 0.57 -3.59
N LEU A 174 -5.48 1.59 -4.24
CA LEU A 174 -4.04 1.62 -4.52
C LEU A 174 -3.17 1.78 -3.26
N HIS A 175 -3.70 2.37 -2.18
CA HIS A 175 -3.00 2.53 -0.89
C HIS A 175 -2.96 1.25 -0.07
N ASN A 176 -4.10 0.58 0.05
CA ASN A 176 -4.23 -0.65 0.83
C ASN A 176 -3.51 -1.85 0.17
N LEU A 177 -3.20 -1.78 -1.14
CA LEU A 177 -2.48 -2.85 -1.84
C LEU A 177 -1.05 -3.05 -1.29
N PRO A 178 -0.16 -2.04 -1.22
CA PRO A 178 1.14 -2.15 -0.59
C PRO A 178 1.12 -2.63 0.86
N GLU A 179 0.14 -2.18 1.67
CA GLU A 179 0.00 -2.60 3.07
C GLU A 179 -0.33 -4.08 3.18
N GLY A 180 -1.34 -4.55 2.43
CA GLY A 180 -1.65 -5.96 2.35
C GLY A 180 -0.44 -6.77 1.89
N MET A 181 0.23 -6.35 0.82
CA MET A 181 1.45 -7.01 0.32
C MET A 181 2.53 -7.09 1.41
N ALA A 182 2.76 -6.01 2.15
CA ALA A 182 3.74 -5.96 3.22
C ALA A 182 3.43 -6.98 4.34
N VAL A 183 2.17 -7.07 4.79
CA VAL A 183 1.72 -8.10 5.75
C VAL A 183 1.94 -9.52 5.21
N GLY A 184 1.59 -9.74 3.94
CA GLY A 184 1.74 -11.06 3.31
C GLY A 184 3.19 -11.51 3.20
N VAL A 185 4.07 -10.60 2.77
CA VAL A 185 5.51 -10.88 2.65
C VAL A 185 6.11 -11.14 4.02
N SER A 186 5.88 -10.28 5.02
CA SER A 186 6.51 -10.39 6.34
C SER A 186 6.16 -11.70 7.06
N LEU A 187 4.94 -12.19 6.89
CA LEU A 187 4.47 -13.44 7.50
C LEU A 187 4.79 -14.68 6.67
N SER A 188 5.32 -14.55 5.45
CA SER A 188 5.49 -15.67 4.51
C SER A 188 6.39 -16.80 5.04
N ASN A 189 7.44 -16.45 5.78
CA ASN A 189 8.37 -17.39 6.41
C ASN A 189 7.93 -17.86 7.81
N GLY A 190 6.82 -17.35 8.33
CA GLY A 190 6.32 -17.69 9.67
C GLY A 190 7.12 -17.07 10.81
N ASP A 191 8.04 -16.15 10.50
CA ASP A 191 8.81 -15.41 11.49
C ASP A 191 7.93 -14.33 12.14
N LEU A 192 7.44 -14.62 13.34
CA LEU A 192 6.59 -13.71 14.09
C LEU A 192 7.35 -12.47 14.58
N GLY A 193 8.69 -12.51 14.69
CA GLY A 193 9.50 -11.34 15.03
C GLY A 193 9.49 -10.29 13.92
N VAL A 194 9.29 -10.69 12.66
CA VAL A 194 9.10 -9.76 11.53
C VAL A 194 7.62 -9.45 11.30
N GLY A 195 6.78 -10.50 11.33
CA GLY A 195 5.38 -10.38 10.94
C GLY A 195 4.49 -9.66 11.95
N LEU A 196 4.67 -9.88 13.26
CA LEU A 196 3.80 -9.29 14.29
C LEU A 196 3.97 -7.77 14.44
N PRO A 197 5.20 -7.20 14.49
CA PRO A 197 5.34 -5.76 14.56
C PRO A 197 4.69 -5.07 13.36
N LEU A 198 4.96 -5.55 12.14
CA LEU A 198 4.42 -4.96 10.92
C LEU A 198 2.90 -5.07 10.83
N THR A 199 2.34 -6.25 11.11
CA THR A 199 0.88 -6.48 11.05
C THR A 199 0.17 -5.63 12.09
N SER A 200 0.73 -5.55 13.30
CA SER A 200 0.15 -4.74 14.38
C SER A 200 0.21 -3.25 14.04
N ALA A 201 1.32 -2.81 13.44
CA ALA A 201 1.49 -1.44 13.01
C ALA A 201 0.48 -1.02 11.94
N ILE A 202 0.31 -1.85 10.91
CA ILE A 202 -0.68 -1.65 9.84
C ILE A 202 -2.09 -1.59 10.44
N ALA A 203 -2.47 -2.56 11.28
CA ALA A 203 -3.77 -2.55 11.94
C ALA A 203 -3.98 -1.33 12.85
N ILE A 204 -2.93 -0.82 13.52
CA ILE A 204 -3.06 0.38 14.37
C ILE A 204 -3.33 1.64 13.54
N GLN A 205 -2.68 1.77 12.39
CA GLN A 205 -2.83 2.95 11.52
C GLN A 205 -4.05 2.87 10.57
N ASP A 206 -4.56 1.66 10.31
CA ASP A 206 -5.80 1.43 9.55
C ASP A 206 -7.04 1.98 10.25
N ILE A 207 -7.05 2.02 11.59
CA ILE A 207 -8.15 2.64 12.34
C ILE A 207 -8.26 4.14 12.01
N PRO A 208 -7.19 4.95 12.15
CA PRO A 208 -7.23 6.35 11.75
C PRO A 208 -7.49 6.53 10.25
N GLU A 209 -6.94 5.68 9.39
CA GLU A 209 -7.15 5.76 7.95
C GLU A 209 -8.60 5.48 7.55
N GLY A 210 -9.18 4.38 8.02
CA GLY A 210 -10.58 4.03 7.77
C GLY A 210 -11.54 5.11 8.26
N LEU A 211 -11.21 5.79 9.37
CA LEU A 211 -11.94 6.97 9.83
C LEU A 211 -11.86 8.11 8.79
N ALA A 212 -10.64 8.47 8.37
CA ALA A 212 -10.38 9.56 7.44
C ALA A 212 -11.03 9.31 6.07
N VAL A 213 -10.96 8.08 5.55
CA VAL A 213 -11.58 7.65 4.30
C VAL A 213 -13.10 7.83 4.36
N ALA A 214 -13.75 7.33 5.42
CA ALA A 214 -15.20 7.47 5.59
C ALA A 214 -15.62 8.95 5.71
N VAL A 215 -14.83 9.79 6.38
CA VAL A 215 -15.10 11.23 6.47
C VAL A 215 -14.94 11.91 5.12
N ALA A 216 -13.88 11.60 4.36
CA ALA A 216 -13.63 12.17 3.04
C ALA A 216 -14.74 11.80 2.04
N LEU A 217 -15.19 10.54 2.06
CA LEU A 217 -16.34 10.09 1.27
C LEU A 217 -17.62 10.90 1.59
N ARG A 218 -17.85 11.23 2.86
CA ARG A 218 -18.97 12.11 3.23
C ARG A 218 -18.77 13.55 2.73
N ALA A 219 -17.54 14.05 2.72
CA ALA A 219 -17.22 15.39 2.24
C ALA A 219 -17.48 15.56 0.74
N ILE A 220 -17.31 14.50 -0.05
CA ILE A 220 -17.64 14.48 -1.49
C ILE A 220 -19.12 14.16 -1.80
N GLY A 221 -19.99 14.15 -0.79
CA GLY A 221 -21.45 14.14 -0.95
C GLY A 221 -22.15 12.80 -0.72
N LEU A 222 -21.43 11.74 -0.30
CA LEU A 222 -22.07 10.46 0.04
C LEU A 222 -22.84 10.54 1.37
N SER A 223 -23.94 9.78 1.46
CA SER A 223 -24.65 9.62 2.74
C SER A 223 -23.75 8.91 3.75
N ARG A 224 -24.00 9.13 5.06
CA ARG A 224 -23.24 8.51 6.15
C ARG A 224 -23.12 6.99 5.99
N ARG A 225 -24.22 6.30 5.63
CA ARG A 225 -24.21 4.84 5.45
C ARG A 225 -23.37 4.41 4.25
N GLN A 226 -23.48 5.11 3.13
CA GLN A 226 -22.71 4.79 1.92
C GLN A 226 -21.21 4.97 2.16
N ALA A 227 -20.82 6.09 2.76
CA ALA A 227 -19.41 6.37 3.06
C ALA A 227 -18.78 5.30 3.96
N VAL A 228 -19.48 4.88 5.02
CA VAL A 228 -19.01 3.82 5.92
C VAL A 228 -18.86 2.48 5.19
N TRP A 229 -19.86 2.05 4.42
CA TRP A 229 -19.78 0.76 3.72
C TRP A 229 -18.74 0.73 2.60
N ILE A 230 -18.54 1.84 1.90
CA ILE A 230 -17.49 1.96 0.89
C ILE A 230 -16.11 1.93 1.55
N ALA A 231 -15.91 2.63 2.68
CA ALA A 231 -14.67 2.60 3.44
C ALA A 231 -14.35 1.21 4.03
N ILE A 232 -15.36 0.49 4.54
CA ILE A 232 -15.19 -0.91 4.94
C ILE A 232 -14.78 -1.75 3.72
N GLY A 233 -15.46 -1.55 2.58
CA GLY A 233 -15.20 -2.29 1.36
C GLY A 233 -13.80 -2.07 0.79
N SER A 234 -13.20 -0.89 0.94
CA SER A 234 -11.83 -0.62 0.47
C SER A 234 -10.78 -1.43 1.23
N GLY A 235 -11.00 -1.67 2.53
CA GLY A 235 -10.11 -2.50 3.35
C GLY A 235 -10.02 -3.96 2.88
N LEU A 236 -10.94 -4.45 2.02
CA LEU A 236 -10.83 -5.81 1.44
C LEU A 236 -9.58 -5.97 0.55
N MET A 237 -8.97 -4.86 0.14
CA MET A 237 -7.72 -4.89 -0.60
C MET A 237 -6.55 -5.40 0.25
N GLU A 238 -6.59 -5.27 1.58
CA GLU A 238 -5.51 -5.71 2.46
C GLU A 238 -5.38 -7.24 2.54
N PRO A 239 -6.44 -8.05 2.77
CA PRO A 239 -6.33 -9.50 2.68
C PRO A 239 -6.00 -9.99 1.28
N LEU A 240 -6.46 -9.30 0.23
CA LEU A 240 -6.07 -9.60 -1.15
C LEU A 240 -4.59 -9.32 -1.39
N GLY A 241 -4.10 -8.17 -0.91
CA GLY A 241 -2.70 -7.80 -0.93
C GLY A 241 -1.85 -8.80 -0.15
N ALA A 242 -2.31 -9.28 1.01
CA ALA A 242 -1.60 -10.27 1.82
C ALA A 242 -1.45 -11.62 1.10
N LEU A 243 -2.46 -12.03 0.33
CA LEU A 243 -2.36 -13.20 -0.54
C LEU A 243 -1.32 -13.00 -1.66
N ILE A 244 -1.28 -11.80 -2.26
CA ILE A 244 -0.25 -11.46 -3.26
C ILE A 244 1.13 -11.44 -2.61
N GLY A 245 1.25 -10.88 -1.41
CA GLY A 245 2.49 -10.77 -0.64
C GLY A 245 3.10 -12.13 -0.28
N VAL A 246 2.30 -13.05 0.27
CA VAL A 246 2.79 -14.41 0.55
C VAL A 246 3.12 -15.16 -0.75
N GLY A 247 2.31 -14.95 -1.80
CA GLY A 247 2.54 -15.53 -3.12
C GLY A 247 3.87 -15.07 -3.75
N MET A 248 4.24 -13.80 -3.61
CA MET A 248 5.51 -13.33 -4.18
C MET A 248 6.73 -13.78 -3.39
N ALA A 249 6.58 -14.06 -2.10
CA ALA A 249 7.69 -14.31 -1.20
C ALA A 249 8.08 -15.79 -1.05
N SER A 250 7.16 -16.72 -1.35
CA SER A 250 7.33 -18.14 -1.00
C SER A 250 7.85 -19.06 -2.11
N GLY A 251 8.18 -18.55 -3.31
CA GLY A 251 8.57 -19.39 -4.45
C GLY A 251 9.98 -19.97 -4.40
N TYR A 252 10.96 -19.22 -3.89
CA TYR A 252 12.35 -19.64 -3.75
C TYR A 252 13.06 -18.72 -2.74
N ALA A 253 14.24 -19.10 -2.27
CA ALA A 253 14.90 -18.39 -1.16
C ALA A 253 15.09 -16.87 -1.39
N LEU A 254 15.48 -16.47 -2.61
CA LEU A 254 15.63 -15.04 -2.96
C LEU A 254 14.31 -14.31 -3.18
N ALA A 255 13.18 -15.01 -3.33
CA ALA A 255 11.87 -14.40 -3.54
C ALA A 255 11.46 -13.55 -2.33
N TYR A 256 11.75 -14.01 -1.11
CA TYR A 256 11.45 -13.30 0.13
C TYR A 256 12.15 -11.92 0.23
N PRO A 257 13.50 -11.79 0.19
CA PRO A 257 14.15 -10.49 0.30
C PRO A 257 13.85 -9.53 -0.87
N VAL A 258 13.64 -10.06 -2.08
CA VAL A 258 13.17 -9.24 -3.21
C VAL A 258 11.79 -8.66 -2.92
N SER A 259 10.88 -9.50 -2.41
CA SER A 259 9.51 -9.10 -2.08
C SER A 259 9.45 -8.13 -0.90
N MET A 260 10.35 -8.26 0.09
CA MET A 260 10.49 -7.31 1.19
C MET A 260 10.88 -5.93 0.68
N GLY A 261 11.87 -5.86 -0.21
CA GLY A 261 12.23 -4.63 -0.91
C GLY A 261 11.06 -4.07 -1.71
N LEU A 262 10.38 -4.92 -2.50
CA LEU A 262 9.24 -4.53 -3.34
C LEU A 262 8.10 -3.92 -2.51
N ALA A 263 7.68 -4.58 -1.43
CA ALA A 263 6.65 -4.06 -0.54
C ALA A 263 7.06 -2.72 0.09
N ALA A 264 8.32 -2.60 0.54
CA ALA A 264 8.83 -1.35 1.10
C ALA A 264 8.84 -0.21 0.06
N GLY A 265 9.29 -0.48 -1.16
CA GLY A 265 9.31 0.52 -2.24
C GLY A 265 7.91 0.97 -2.64
N ALA A 266 6.96 0.03 -2.70
CA ALA A 266 5.56 0.34 -2.97
C ALA A 266 4.95 1.22 -1.87
N MET A 267 5.20 0.89 -0.59
CA MET A 267 4.72 1.64 0.56
C MET A 267 5.34 3.05 0.64
N ILE A 268 6.66 3.17 0.44
CA ILE A 268 7.36 4.46 0.41
C ILE A 268 6.84 5.34 -0.73
N PHE A 269 6.55 4.77 -1.91
CA PHE A 269 5.96 5.52 -3.01
C PHE A 269 4.60 6.13 -2.61
N VAL A 270 3.69 5.33 -2.05
CA VAL A 270 2.36 5.80 -1.62
C VAL A 270 2.49 6.91 -0.58
N VAL A 271 3.30 6.71 0.46
CA VAL A 271 3.47 7.71 1.52
C VAL A 271 4.05 9.02 0.98
N SER A 272 5.09 8.92 0.14
CA SER A 272 5.79 10.10 -0.37
C SER A 272 5.01 10.83 -1.46
N HIS A 273 4.35 10.11 -2.36
CA HIS A 273 3.68 10.70 -3.52
C HIS A 273 2.28 11.21 -3.16
N GLU A 274 1.65 10.61 -2.15
CA GLU A 274 0.24 10.84 -1.88
C GLU A 274 -0.02 11.34 -0.45
N VAL A 275 0.33 10.56 0.57
CA VAL A 275 -0.10 10.84 1.96
C VAL A 275 0.54 12.11 2.52
N ILE A 276 1.86 12.24 2.44
CA ILE A 276 2.57 13.44 2.95
C ILE A 276 2.13 14.69 2.19
N PRO A 277 2.13 14.72 0.83
CA PRO A 277 1.66 15.88 0.10
C PRO A 277 0.20 16.26 0.39
N GLU A 278 -0.69 15.30 0.64
CA GLU A 278 -2.10 15.57 0.91
C GLU A 278 -2.32 16.24 2.27
N THR A 279 -1.65 15.74 3.31
CA THR A 279 -1.77 16.28 4.68
C THR A 279 -1.21 17.70 4.83
N HIS A 280 -0.31 18.12 3.94
CA HIS A 280 0.34 19.43 3.97
C HIS A 280 -0.40 20.50 3.14
N ARG A 281 -1.55 20.19 2.54
CA ARG A 281 -2.30 21.14 1.69
C ARG A 281 -3.32 22.00 2.44
N ASN A 282 -3.72 21.59 3.64
CA ASN A 282 -4.77 22.25 4.42
C ASN A 282 -4.27 23.38 5.34
N GLY A 283 -2.97 23.72 5.33
CA GLY A 283 -2.38 24.70 6.25
C GLY A 283 -2.21 24.21 7.70
N HIS A 284 -2.23 22.88 7.90
CA HIS A 284 -2.00 22.23 9.19
C HIS A 284 -0.71 21.40 9.20
N GLU A 285 0.32 21.84 8.47
CA GLU A 285 1.56 21.08 8.23
C GLU A 285 2.24 20.68 9.54
N THR A 286 2.25 21.57 10.54
CA THR A 286 2.81 21.28 11.87
C THR A 286 2.09 20.12 12.55
N PHE A 287 0.76 20.03 12.43
CA PHE A 287 -0.01 18.95 13.04
C PHE A 287 0.16 17.63 12.31
N ALA A 288 0.21 17.68 10.97
CA ALA A 288 0.57 16.53 10.15
C ALA A 288 1.97 16.01 10.51
N THR A 289 2.94 16.91 10.65
CA THR A 289 4.33 16.57 11.02
C THR A 289 4.42 15.97 12.42
N VAL A 290 3.72 16.53 13.41
CA VAL A 290 3.66 15.96 14.76
C VAL A 290 3.02 14.56 14.73
N GLY A 291 1.93 14.39 13.98
CA GLY A 291 1.33 13.08 13.74
C GLY A 291 2.34 12.09 13.18
N LEU A 292 3.06 12.49 12.13
CA LEU A 292 4.12 11.69 11.49
C LEU A 292 5.23 11.29 12.46
N MET A 293 5.72 12.22 13.28
CA MET A 293 6.75 11.90 14.28
C MET A 293 6.24 10.92 15.34
N ILE A 294 4.98 11.07 15.78
CA ILE A 294 4.35 10.14 16.74
C ILE A 294 4.20 8.76 16.10
N GLY A 295 3.67 8.68 14.88
CA GLY A 295 3.51 7.41 14.15
C GLY A 295 4.83 6.70 13.95
N PHE A 296 5.87 7.43 13.51
CA PHE A 296 7.22 6.89 13.37
C PHE A 296 7.74 6.32 14.71
N GLY A 297 7.57 7.08 15.80
CA GLY A 297 7.99 6.65 17.14
C GLY A 297 7.23 5.43 17.66
N VAL A 298 5.91 5.36 17.43
CA VAL A 298 5.08 4.20 17.80
C VAL A 298 5.53 2.98 17.03
N MET A 299 5.75 3.10 15.71
CA MET A 299 6.24 1.99 14.90
C MET A 299 7.61 1.50 15.37
N MET A 300 8.55 2.42 15.62
CA MET A 300 9.87 2.06 16.14
C MET A 300 9.77 1.33 17.49
N PHE A 301 8.87 1.76 18.37
CA PHE A 301 8.60 1.07 19.63
C PHE A 301 8.03 -0.33 19.40
N LEU A 302 7.05 -0.49 18.51
CA LEU A 302 6.45 -1.80 18.19
C LEU A 302 7.49 -2.76 17.62
N ASP A 303 8.32 -2.30 16.68
CA ASP A 303 9.41 -3.08 16.10
C ASP A 303 10.39 -3.54 17.18
N THR A 304 10.82 -2.64 18.08
CA THR A 304 11.74 -2.97 19.17
C THR A 304 11.12 -3.89 20.24
N ALA A 305 9.81 -3.78 20.47
CA ALA A 305 9.13 -4.51 21.54
C ALA A 305 8.66 -5.91 21.10
N LEU A 306 8.38 -6.10 19.81
CA LEU A 306 7.79 -7.32 19.25
C LEU A 306 8.73 -8.09 18.31
N GLY A 307 9.81 -7.46 17.81
CA GLY A 307 10.81 -8.06 16.92
C GLY A 307 12.12 -8.39 17.61
#